data_AF-A0AA88L130-F1
#
_entry.id   AF-A0AA88L130-F1
#
_cell.length_a   1.000
_cell.length_b   1.000
_cell.length_c   1.000
_cell.angle_alpha   90.00
_cell.angle_beta   90.00
_cell.angle_gamma   90.00
#
_symmetry.space_group_name_H-M   'P 1'
#
loop_
_entity.id
_entity.type
_entity.pdbx_description
1 polymer ?
#
loop_
_entity_poly.entity_id
_entity_poly.type
_entity_poly.pdbx_seq_one_letter_code
_entity_poly.pdbx_strand_id
1 'polypeptide(L)'
;MHNARVTKRDYRYCYDQKKTSLRRDYDCGVNNVNFKVVGQYSVTSNGESTTVFNIHLECDRTFSPWCLCPEDIPKPKNVTSKSGKVRQPYKIS
;
A
#
# COMPACT_ATOMS: atom_id res chain seq x y z
N MET A 1 -8.86 15.88 -17.47
CA MET A 1 -9.88 16.21 -16.44
C MET A 1 -10.05 14.99 -15.53
N HIS A 2 -9.78 15.10 -14.22
CA HIS A 2 -9.83 13.97 -13.27
C HIS A 2 -11.26 13.75 -12.77
N ASN A 3 -11.83 12.55 -12.97
CA ASN A 3 -13.21 12.24 -12.56
C ASN A 3 -13.22 11.44 -11.26
N ALA A 4 -13.72 12.06 -10.18
CA ALA A 4 -13.79 11.44 -8.86
C ALA A 4 -14.68 10.18 -8.78
N ARG A 5 -15.59 9.98 -9.74
CA ARG A 5 -16.40 8.75 -9.85
C ARG A 5 -15.60 7.58 -10.44
N VAL A 6 -14.58 7.85 -11.24
CA VAL A 6 -13.72 6.83 -11.86
C VAL A 6 -12.55 6.49 -10.95
N THR A 7 -11.91 7.50 -10.37
CA THR A 7 -10.78 7.35 -9.45
C THR A 7 -11.17 7.86 -8.08
N LYS A 8 -11.69 6.96 -7.25
CA LYS A 8 -12.09 7.27 -5.87
C LYS A 8 -10.83 7.50 -5.02
N ARG A 9 -10.82 8.58 -4.24
CA ARG A 9 -9.76 8.87 -3.26
C ARG A 9 -10.00 8.05 -1.99
N ASP A 10 -8.92 7.56 -1.40
CA ASP A 10 -8.97 6.95 -0.08
C ASP A 10 -8.96 8.03 1.01
N TYR A 11 -10.16 8.37 1.49
CA TYR A 11 -10.37 9.38 2.54
C TYR A 11 -10.67 8.75 3.91
N ARG A 12 -10.68 7.42 4.01
CA ARG A 12 -11.08 6.76 5.24
C ARG A 12 -9.97 6.95 6.28
N TYR A 13 -10.38 7.25 7.51
CA TYR A 13 -9.50 7.18 8.67
C TYR A 13 -9.77 5.91 9.45
N CYS A 14 -8.71 5.25 9.91
CA CYS A 14 -8.78 4.17 10.89
C CYS A 14 -7.76 4.41 12.00
N TYR A 15 -7.97 3.79 13.17
CA TYR A 15 -7.19 4.05 14.38
C TYR A 15 -7.18 5.54 14.74
N ASP A 16 -6.04 6.09 15.14
CA ASP A 16 -5.82 7.49 15.52
C ASP A 16 -5.27 8.36 14.38
N GLN A 17 -5.26 7.86 13.13
CA GLN A 17 -4.67 8.53 11.96
C GLN A 17 -5.09 10.00 11.83
N LYS A 18 -6.39 10.30 12.03
CA LYS A 18 -6.91 11.67 11.93
C LYS A 18 -6.25 12.64 12.91
N LYS A 19 -5.98 12.18 14.13
CA LYS A 19 -5.34 13.02 15.16
C LYS A 19 -3.85 13.15 14.88
N THR A 20 -3.20 12.06 14.50
CA THR A 20 -1.76 12.01 14.28
C THR A 20 -1.33 12.81 13.04
N SER A 21 -2.07 12.73 11.94
CA SER A 21 -1.77 13.47 10.70
C SER A 21 -1.91 14.98 10.81
N LEU A 22 -2.64 15.48 11.81
CA LEU A 22 -2.76 16.91 12.09
C LEU A 22 -1.56 17.46 12.88
N ARG A 23 -0.73 16.59 13.46
CA ARG A 23 0.49 16.97 14.18
C ARG A 23 1.65 17.00 13.20
N ARG A 24 2.60 17.91 13.42
CA ARG A 24 3.87 17.90 12.68
C ARG A 24 4.67 16.67 13.10
N ASP A 25 5.10 15.90 12.11
CA ASP A 25 6.00 14.77 12.25
C ASP A 25 7.46 15.27 12.25
N TYR A 26 8.23 14.90 13.27
CA TYR A 26 9.65 15.19 13.39
C TYR A 26 10.51 13.92 13.35
N ASP A 27 9.88 12.74 13.36
CA ASP A 27 10.54 11.46 13.55
C ASP A 27 10.74 10.72 12.22
N CYS A 28 9.84 10.90 11.25
CA CYS A 28 9.93 10.25 9.95
C CYS A 28 10.26 11.22 8.80
N GLY A 29 10.88 10.70 7.74
CA GLY A 29 11.27 11.49 6.57
C GLY A 29 12.08 10.71 5.52
N VAL A 30 12.78 11.46 4.66
CA VAL A 30 13.61 10.91 3.57
C VAL A 30 14.77 10.06 4.09
N ASN A 31 15.31 10.40 5.26
CA ASN A 31 16.46 9.72 5.85
C ASN A 31 16.13 8.35 6.48
N ASN A 32 14.86 8.04 6.73
CA ASN A 32 14.46 6.78 7.37
C ASN A 32 13.22 6.11 6.75
N VAL A 33 12.83 6.52 5.54
CA VAL A 33 11.82 5.78 4.78
C VAL A 33 12.31 4.37 4.47
N ASN A 34 11.54 3.36 4.87
CA ASN A 34 11.90 1.96 4.67
C ASN A 34 11.19 1.41 3.42
N PHE A 35 11.98 1.10 2.39
CA PHE A 35 11.45 0.59 1.13
C PHE A 35 12.43 -0.32 0.40
N LYS A 36 11.89 -1.12 -0.52
CA LYS A 36 12.66 -1.97 -1.43
C LYS A 36 12.22 -1.71 -2.86
N VAL A 37 13.18 -1.56 -3.78
CA VAL A 37 12.90 -1.58 -5.21
C VAL A 37 12.69 -3.03 -5.64
N VAL A 38 11.46 -3.39 -5.97
CA VAL A 38 11.09 -4.74 -6.42
C VAL A 38 11.34 -4.92 -7.92
N GLY A 39 11.32 -3.83 -8.68
CA GLY A 39 11.59 -3.85 -10.11
C GLY A 39 11.79 -2.45 -10.68
N GLN A 40 12.49 -2.40 -11.81
CA GLN A 40 12.74 -1.18 -12.56
C GLN A 40 12.54 -1.48 -14.05
N TYR A 41 11.77 -0.64 -14.73
CA TYR A 41 11.42 -0.82 -16.14
C TYR A 41 11.55 0.50 -16.89
N SER A 42 12.12 0.48 -18.09
CA SER A 42 12.04 1.60 -19.01
C SER A 42 10.79 1.44 -19.87
N VAL A 43 9.91 2.42 -19.82
CA VAL A 43 8.67 2.49 -20.60
C VAL A 43 8.81 3.61 -21.60
N THR A 44 8.70 3.28 -22.89
CA THR A 44 8.72 4.29 -23.95
C THR A 44 7.32 4.51 -24.48
N SER A 45 6.87 5.77 -24.53
CA SER A 45 5.57 6.16 -25.08
C SER A 45 5.74 7.42 -25.92
N ASN A 46 5.22 7.42 -27.15
CA ASN A 46 5.33 8.53 -28.10
C ASN A 46 6.78 9.02 -28.34
N GLY A 47 7.75 8.11 -28.29
CA GLY A 47 9.17 8.43 -28.48
C GLY A 47 9.90 8.95 -27.24
N GLU A 48 9.19 9.15 -26.12
CA GLU A 48 9.80 9.55 -24.84
C GLU A 48 9.95 8.36 -23.90
N SER A 49 11.11 8.25 -23.24
CA SER A 49 11.40 7.19 -22.27
C SER A 49 11.18 7.66 -20.83
N THR A 50 10.44 6.88 -20.05
CA THR A 50 10.23 7.07 -18.61
C THR A 50 10.69 5.83 -17.85
N THR A 51 11.32 6.01 -16.69
CA THR A 51 11.67 4.89 -15.81
C THR A 51 10.59 4.69 -14.75
N VAL A 52 10.04 3.48 -14.69
CA VAL A 52 9.06 3.06 -13.68
C VAL A 52 9.76 2.22 -12.64
N PHE A 53 9.60 2.60 -11.37
CA PHE A 53 10.08 1.84 -10.22
C PHE A 53 8.90 1.21 -9.49
N ASN A 54 8.93 -0.12 -9.36
CA ASN A 54 8.01 -0.84 -8.48
C ASN A 54 8.61 -0.84 -7.07
N ILE A 55 8.00 -0.07 -6.17
CA ILE A 55 8.47 0.10 -4.79
C ILE A 55 7.58 -0.70 -3.84
N HIS A 56 8.20 -1.47 -2.96
CA HIS A 56 7.55 -2.04 -1.79
C HIS A 56 7.89 -1.19 -0.57
N LEU A 57 6.87 -0.54 0.01
CA LEU A 57 6.99 0.23 1.25
C LEU A 57 6.76 -0.69 2.44
N GLU A 58 7.68 -0.67 3.39
CA GLU A 58 7.52 -1.40 4.66
C GLU A 58 6.68 -0.56 5.64
N CYS A 59 5.82 -1.21 6.41
CA CYS A 59 5.00 -0.56 7.43
C CYS A 59 5.28 -1.15 8.82
N ASP A 60 5.73 -0.29 9.74
CA ASP A 60 5.66 -0.57 11.16
C ASP A 60 4.22 -0.34 11.66
N ARG A 61 3.52 -1.44 11.94
CA ARG A 61 2.13 -1.44 12.40
C ARG A 61 1.96 -1.00 13.84
N THR A 62 3.04 -0.89 14.62
CA THR A 62 3.00 -0.32 15.97
C THR A 62 3.03 1.20 15.93
N PHE A 63 3.74 1.77 14.95
CA PHE A 63 3.88 3.21 14.77
C PHE A 63 2.78 3.80 13.87
N SER A 64 2.45 3.12 12.77
CA SER A 64 1.46 3.58 11.78
C SER A 64 0.43 2.49 11.44
N PRO A 65 -0.39 2.05 12.41
CA PRO A 65 -1.32 0.93 12.23
C PRO A 65 -2.32 1.15 11.09
N TRP A 66 -2.61 2.40 10.71
CA TRP A 66 -3.49 2.76 9.61
C TRP A 66 -2.97 2.42 8.21
N CYS A 67 -1.74 1.91 8.07
CA CYS A 67 -1.24 1.37 6.79
C CYS A 67 -2.02 0.12 6.33
N LEU A 68 -2.73 -0.54 7.24
CA LEU A 68 -3.65 -1.64 6.94
C LEU A 68 -4.89 -1.50 7.83
N CYS A 69 -5.95 -0.87 7.31
CA CYS A 69 -7.19 -0.77 8.05
C CYS A 69 -7.87 -2.14 8.17
N PRO A 70 -8.64 -2.40 9.24
CA PRO A 70 -9.30 -3.69 9.47
C PRO A 70 -10.17 -4.16 8.30
N GLU A 71 -10.82 -3.26 7.57
CA GLU A 71 -11.69 -3.64 6.44
C GLU A 71 -10.90 -3.99 5.17
N ASP A 72 -9.61 -3.66 5.11
CA ASP A 72 -8.73 -4.05 4.00
C ASP A 72 -8.17 -5.46 4.17
N ILE A 73 -8.27 -6.01 5.38
CA ILE A 73 -7.91 -7.40 5.67
C ILE A 73 -8.91 -8.30 4.92
N PRO A 74 -8.46 -9.06 3.90
CA PRO A 74 -9.33 -9.97 3.18
C PRO A 74 -9.92 -10.98 4.17
N LYS A 75 -11.26 -11.04 4.22
CA LYS A 75 -11.95 -12.07 4.99
C LYS A 75 -11.53 -13.44 4.45
N PRO A 76 -11.30 -14.45 5.32
CA PRO A 76 -11.03 -15.79 4.86
C PRO A 76 -12.19 -16.23 3.96
N LYS A 77 -11.90 -16.40 2.67
CA LYS A 77 -12.88 -16.97 1.75
C LYS A 77 -13.04 -18.43 2.18
N ASN A 78 -14.27 -18.90 2.38
CA ASN A 78 -14.52 -20.33 2.48
C ASN A 78 -14.07 -20.96 1.16
N VAL A 79 -12.86 -21.53 1.13
CA VAL A 79 -12.29 -22.17 -0.05
C VAL A 79 -12.95 -23.54 -0.16
N THR A 80 -14.03 -23.65 -0.93
CA THR A 80 -14.46 -24.94 -1.48
C THR A 80 -13.40 -25.37 -2.48
N SER A 81 -12.59 -26.33 -2.06
CA SER A 81 -11.46 -26.84 -2.83
C SER A 81 -11.95 -27.50 -4.12
N LYS A 82 -11.76 -26.83 -5.26
CA LYS A 82 -11.65 -27.49 -6.57
C LYS A 82 -10.36 -27.01 -7.22
N SER A 83 -9.32 -27.83 -7.05
CA SER A 83 -8.10 -27.94 -7.85
C SER A 83 -7.46 -26.65 -8.37
N GLY A 84 -6.33 -26.23 -7.75
CA GLY A 84 -5.32 -25.40 -8.40
C GLY A 84 -4.71 -24.31 -7.52
N LYS A 85 -3.53 -24.61 -6.93
CA LYS A 85 -2.59 -23.70 -6.22
C LYS A 85 -3.22 -22.70 -5.25
N VAL A 86 -3.34 -23.13 -3.99
CA VAL A 86 -3.54 -22.26 -2.83
C VAL A 86 -2.35 -21.30 -2.69
N ARG A 87 -2.53 -20.01 -2.99
CA ARG A 87 -1.61 -18.97 -2.48
C ARG A 87 -1.89 -18.83 -0.99
N GLN A 88 -0.90 -19.15 -0.16
CA GLN A 88 -1.03 -19.02 1.29
C GLN A 88 -1.40 -17.58 1.66
N PRO A 89 -2.33 -17.37 2.62
CA PRO A 89 -2.55 -16.03 3.16
C PRO A 89 -1.25 -15.56 3.81
N TYR A 90 -0.95 -14.27 3.63
CA TYR A 90 0.22 -13.62 4.20
C TYR A 90 0.31 -13.96 5.71
N LYS A 91 1.42 -14.56 6.12
CA LYS A 91 1.67 -14.85 7.53
C LYS A 91 1.94 -13.52 8.24
N ILE A 92 1.15 -13.25 9.28
CA ILE A 92 1.40 -12.17 10.22
C ILE A 92 2.41 -12.76 11.21
N SER A 93 3.62 -12.22 11.23
CA SER A 93 4.64 -12.52 12.24
C SER A 93 5.06 -11.23 12.94
#